data_AF-A0A838EW39-F1
#
_entry.id   AF-A0A838EW39-F1
#
_cell.length_a   1.000
_cell.length_b   1.000
_cell.length_c   1.000
_cell.angle_alpha   90.00
_cell.angle_beta   90.00
_cell.angle_gamma   90.00
#
_symmetry.space_group_name_H-M   'P 1'
#
loop_
_entity.id
_entity.type
_entity.pdbx_description
1 polymer ?
#
loop_
_entity_poly.entity_id
_entity_poly.type
_entity_poly.pdbx_seq_one_letter_code
_entity_poly.pdbx_strand_id
1 'polypeptide(L)'
;MDIPNDYINIPRTMDFLLFEIQNLFPTKPGEKTRGMLTGAKSGNYFAIGLPFASIWVWPDPYAREQGYAITPLSPQCCFAALHDPKLKQLLAITETMRVAGSEARLWAKAELDKILTPKPI
;
A
#
# COMPACT_ATOMS: atom_id res chain seq x y z
N MET A 1 -11.55 -19.42 5.48
CA MET A 1 -12.35 -19.75 4.29
C MET A 1 -11.41 -19.52 3.12
N ASP A 2 -10.83 -20.58 2.58
CA ASP A 2 -9.90 -20.48 1.45
C ASP A 2 -10.72 -20.23 0.20
N ILE A 3 -10.78 -18.97 -0.22
CA ILE A 3 -11.41 -18.58 -1.47
C ILE A 3 -10.52 -19.14 -2.58
N PRO A 4 -11.04 -19.96 -3.51
CA PRO A 4 -10.25 -20.46 -4.63
C PRO A 4 -9.63 -19.28 -5.39
N ASN A 5 -8.36 -19.41 -5.76
CA ASN A 5 -7.57 -18.32 -6.36
C ASN A 5 -8.19 -17.80 -7.68
N ASP A 6 -9.06 -18.61 -8.28
CA ASP A 6 -9.80 -18.44 -9.52
C ASP A 6 -10.95 -17.40 -9.41
N TYR A 7 -11.35 -17.02 -8.19
CA TYR A 7 -12.41 -16.02 -7.97
C TYR A 7 -11.94 -14.58 -8.20
N ILE A 8 -10.64 -14.33 -8.14
CA ILE A 8 -10.08 -12.98 -8.29
C ILE A 8 -9.81 -12.74 -9.76
N ASN A 9 -10.58 -11.82 -10.36
CA ASN A 9 -10.25 -11.32 -11.69
C ASN A 9 -9.03 -10.39 -11.59
N ILE A 10 -7.83 -10.96 -11.77
CA ILE A 10 -6.57 -10.25 -11.61
C ILE A 10 -6.47 -9.05 -12.54
N PRO A 11 -6.78 -9.14 -13.86
CA PRO A 11 -6.77 -7.97 -14.73
C PRO A 11 -7.63 -6.80 -14.20
N ARG A 12 -8.88 -7.07 -13.80
CA ARG A 12 -9.77 -6.02 -13.27
C ARG A 12 -9.30 -5.48 -11.92
N THR A 13 -8.73 -6.33 -11.08
CA THR A 13 -8.17 -5.92 -9.79
C THR A 13 -6.97 -5.00 -9.98
N MET A 14 -6.10 -5.33 -10.95
CA MET A 14 -4.97 -4.49 -11.35
C MET A 14 -5.46 -3.14 -11.88
N ASP A 15 -6.45 -3.13 -12.76
CA ASP A 15 -7.02 -1.89 -13.29
C ASP A 15 -7.56 -1.00 -12.16
N PHE A 16 -8.33 -1.58 -11.24
CA PHE A 16 -8.87 -0.86 -10.09
C PHE A 16 -7.76 -0.25 -9.21
N LEU A 17 -6.74 -1.05 -8.84
CA LEU A 17 -5.66 -0.58 -7.97
C LEU A 17 -4.74 0.46 -8.64
N LEU A 18 -4.57 0.39 -9.95
CA LEU A 18 -3.66 1.28 -10.69
C LEU A 18 -4.31 2.57 -11.18
N PHE A 19 -5.63 2.57 -11.37
CA PHE A 19 -6.33 3.67 -12.01
C PHE A 19 -7.48 4.26 -11.20
N GLU A 20 -8.11 3.50 -10.30
CA GLU A 20 -9.35 3.94 -9.65
C GLU A 20 -9.22 4.24 -8.16
N ILE A 21 -8.35 3.51 -7.44
CA ILE A 21 -8.29 3.59 -5.97
C ILE A 21 -8.01 5.01 -5.45
N GLN A 22 -7.15 5.77 -6.14
CA GLN A 22 -6.80 7.14 -5.76
C GLN A 22 -7.93 8.14 -6.03
N ASN A 23 -8.85 7.83 -6.93
CA ASN A 23 -10.01 8.66 -7.24
C ASN A 23 -11.15 8.41 -6.24
N LEU A 24 -11.30 7.15 -5.80
CA LEU A 24 -12.36 6.75 -4.88
C LEU A 24 -12.02 7.00 -3.41
N PHE A 25 -10.76 6.79 -3.03
CA PHE A 25 -10.30 6.91 -1.65
C PHE A 25 -9.05 7.79 -1.55
N PRO A 26 -9.09 9.05 -2.03
CA PRO A 26 -7.93 9.93 -1.98
C PRO A 26 -7.47 10.15 -0.53
N THR A 27 -6.17 10.28 -0.33
CA THR A 27 -5.60 10.69 0.96
C THR A 27 -4.42 11.61 0.73
N LYS A 28 -4.12 12.46 1.71
CA LYS A 28 -3.00 13.41 1.66
C LYS A 28 -2.16 13.28 2.92
N PRO A 29 -0.83 13.43 2.83
CA PRO A 29 0.02 13.50 4.00
C PRO A 29 -0.37 14.67 4.89
N GLY A 30 -0.62 14.39 6.18
CA GLY A 30 -0.85 15.36 7.24
C GLY A 30 0.44 15.74 7.96
N GLU A 31 0.37 16.03 9.26
CA GLU A 31 1.54 16.40 10.07
C GLU A 31 2.48 15.21 10.34
N LYS A 32 3.72 15.50 10.73
CA LYS A 32 4.64 14.46 11.19
C LYS A 32 4.19 13.92 12.54
N THR A 33 4.11 12.60 12.65
CA THR A 33 3.73 11.91 13.89
C THR A 33 4.45 10.56 14.00
N ARG A 34 4.26 9.88 15.12
CA ARG A 34 4.65 8.48 15.30
C ARG A 34 3.60 7.56 14.70
N GLY A 35 4.04 6.47 14.11
CA GLY A 35 3.10 5.49 13.61
C GLY A 35 3.73 4.28 12.94
N MET A 36 2.87 3.39 12.46
CA MET A 36 3.30 2.24 11.67
C MET A 36 3.66 2.69 10.27
N LEU A 37 4.89 2.38 9.82
CA LEU A 37 5.33 2.68 8.46
C LEU A 37 4.38 2.08 7.42
N THR A 38 4.01 2.89 6.44
CA THR A 38 3.17 2.50 5.31
C THR A 38 3.64 3.18 4.02
N GLY A 39 3.03 2.82 2.89
CA GLY A 39 3.46 3.31 1.58
C GLY A 39 4.76 2.67 1.07
N ALA A 40 5.34 3.30 0.04
CA ALA A 40 6.54 2.85 -0.66
C ALA A 40 7.83 2.83 0.20
N LYS A 41 7.77 3.38 1.42
CA LYS A 41 8.87 3.39 2.40
C LYS A 41 8.57 2.54 3.64
N SER A 42 7.72 1.53 3.51
CA SER A 42 7.37 0.64 4.63
C SER A 42 8.16 -0.68 4.65
N GLY A 43 8.77 -0.97 5.80
CA GLY A 43 9.37 -2.28 6.11
C GLY A 43 10.46 -2.75 5.14
N ASN A 44 10.43 -4.04 4.80
CA ASN A 44 11.43 -4.73 3.95
C ASN A 44 11.43 -4.28 2.47
N TYR A 45 10.52 -3.39 2.08
CA TYR A 45 10.35 -2.92 0.71
C TYR A 45 10.62 -1.41 0.68
N PHE A 46 11.88 -1.03 0.84
CA PHE A 46 12.31 0.28 0.42
C PHE A 46 12.31 0.28 -1.11
N ALA A 47 11.30 0.90 -1.71
CA ALA A 47 11.21 1.03 -3.15
C ALA A 47 12.37 1.89 -3.67
N ILE A 48 13.45 1.23 -4.10
CA ILE A 48 14.51 1.85 -4.90
C ILE A 48 13.84 2.29 -6.21
N GLY A 49 13.54 3.59 -6.35
CA GLY A 49 12.92 4.14 -7.57
C GLY A 49 11.73 5.08 -7.37
N LEU A 50 11.24 5.28 -6.14
CA LEU A 50 10.27 6.35 -5.81
C LEU A 50 10.95 7.44 -4.95
N PRO A 51 11.84 8.28 -5.54
CA PRO A 51 12.60 9.28 -4.80
C PRO A 51 11.72 10.35 -4.10
N PHE A 52 10.47 10.54 -4.55
CA PHE A 52 9.56 11.56 -4.06
C PHE A 52 8.69 11.15 -2.87
N ALA A 53 8.56 9.84 -2.56
CA ALA A 53 7.69 9.43 -1.48
C ALA A 53 8.28 9.88 -0.13
N SER A 54 7.56 10.72 0.60
CA SER A 54 7.91 11.00 2.00
C SER A 54 7.74 9.72 2.84
N ILE A 55 8.37 9.65 4.02
CA ILE A 55 8.05 8.57 4.95
C ILE A 55 6.62 8.80 5.44
N TRP A 56 5.73 7.84 5.22
CA TRP A 56 4.35 7.89 5.69
C TRP A 56 4.13 6.88 6.80
N VAL A 57 3.26 7.25 7.73
CA VAL A 57 2.84 6.39 8.83
C VAL A 57 1.34 6.41 8.96
N TRP A 58 0.77 5.25 9.31
CA TRP A 58 -0.53 5.23 9.96
C TRP A 58 -0.33 5.60 11.43
N PRO A 59 -0.99 6.66 11.94
CA PRO A 59 -0.75 7.17 13.29
C PRO A 59 -0.89 6.10 14.37
N ASP A 60 0.14 5.98 15.21
CA ASP A 60 0.16 5.15 16.40
C ASP A 60 1.12 5.80 17.41
N PRO A 61 0.61 6.35 18.53
CA PRO A 61 1.44 7.07 19.50
C PRO A 61 2.49 6.18 20.18
N TYR A 62 2.30 4.86 20.16
CA TYR A 62 3.22 3.89 20.78
C TYR A 62 4.27 3.36 19.81
N ALA A 63 4.16 3.66 18.51
CA ALA A 63 5.14 3.26 17.52
C ALA A 63 6.48 4.00 17.67
N ARG A 64 7.57 3.35 17.27
CA ARG A 64 8.92 3.94 17.28
C ARG A 64 9.20 4.80 16.04
N GLU A 65 8.60 4.42 14.92
CA GLU A 65 8.84 5.04 13.61
C GLU A 65 8.10 6.38 13.49
N GLN A 66 8.62 7.27 12.65
CA GLN A 66 8.04 8.60 12.42
C GLN A 66 7.93 8.89 10.92
N GLY A 67 6.86 9.59 10.56
CA GLY A 67 6.59 10.02 9.20
C GLY A 67 5.41 10.98 9.14
N TYR A 68 5.04 11.42 7.95
CA TYR A 68 3.82 12.18 7.76
C TYR A 68 2.60 11.24 7.91
N ALA A 69 1.63 11.66 8.72
CA ALA A 69 0.41 10.91 8.95
C ALA A 69 -0.36 10.75 7.64
N ILE A 70 -0.83 9.54 7.36
CA ILE A 70 -1.91 9.34 6.37
C ILE A 70 -3.06 8.59 7.03
N THR A 71 -4.29 8.95 6.68
CA THR A 71 -5.46 8.22 7.15
C THR A 71 -5.53 6.86 6.45
N PRO A 72 -5.50 5.74 7.20
CA PRO A 72 -5.55 4.41 6.62
C PRO A 72 -6.83 4.20 5.81
N LEU A 73 -6.79 3.33 4.80
CA LEU A 73 -7.95 3.03 3.95
C LEU A 73 -9.15 2.55 4.77
N SER A 74 -8.86 1.81 5.84
CA SER A 74 -9.83 1.32 6.81
C SER A 74 -9.20 1.33 8.22
N PRO A 75 -9.99 1.52 9.30
CA PRO A 75 -9.48 1.45 10.67
C PRO A 75 -8.75 0.14 10.99
N GLN A 76 -9.07 -0.96 10.30
CA GLN A 76 -8.46 -2.26 10.52
C GLN A 76 -7.12 -2.47 9.78
N CYS A 77 -6.68 -1.54 8.93
CA CYS A 77 -5.44 -1.70 8.14
C CYS A 77 -4.20 -1.98 9.01
N CYS A 78 -4.02 -1.24 10.10
CA CYS A 78 -2.89 -1.45 11.02
C CYS A 78 -2.92 -2.85 11.63
N PHE A 79 -4.09 -3.28 12.12
CA PHE A 79 -4.27 -4.60 12.70
C PHE A 79 -3.98 -5.70 11.66
N ALA A 80 -4.58 -5.59 10.47
CA ALA A 80 -4.43 -6.58 9.42
C ALA A 80 -2.98 -6.67 8.91
N ALA A 81 -2.28 -5.54 8.77
CA ALA A 81 -0.88 -5.49 8.38
C ALA A 81 0.09 -6.13 9.39
N LEU A 82 -0.27 -6.18 10.68
CA LEU A 82 0.52 -6.87 11.69
C LEU A 82 0.40 -8.39 11.60
N HIS A 83 -0.73 -8.90 11.10
CA HIS A 83 -1.05 -10.32 11.12
C HIS A 83 -0.80 -11.01 9.78
N ASP A 84 -0.72 -10.25 8.68
CA ASP A 84 -0.48 -10.79 7.35
C ASP A 84 0.56 -9.94 6.59
N PRO A 85 1.82 -10.43 6.45
CA PRO A 85 2.87 -9.72 5.72
C PRO A 85 2.56 -9.47 4.24
N LYS A 86 1.84 -10.38 3.57
CA LYS A 86 1.45 -10.22 2.16
C LYS A 86 0.40 -9.12 2.04
N LEU A 87 -0.58 -9.12 2.94
CA LEU A 87 -1.58 -8.06 3.01
C LEU A 87 -0.95 -6.70 3.35
N LYS A 88 0.03 -6.66 4.26
CA LYS A 88 0.79 -5.44 4.57
C LYS A 88 1.41 -4.84 3.31
N GLN A 89 2.00 -5.68 2.45
CA GLN A 89 2.60 -5.22 1.19
C GLN A 89 1.55 -4.65 0.24
N LEU A 90 0.40 -5.32 0.07
CA LEU A 90 -0.70 -4.82 -0.75
C LEU A 90 -1.27 -3.49 -0.23
N LEU A 91 -1.43 -3.37 1.09
CA LEU A 91 -1.87 -2.13 1.72
C LEU A 91 -0.84 -1.01 1.49
N ALA A 92 0.46 -1.28 1.65
CA ALA A 92 1.51 -0.30 1.38
C ALA A 92 1.51 0.22 -0.07
N ILE A 93 1.30 -0.66 -1.05
CA ILE A 93 1.16 -0.25 -2.46
C ILE A 93 -0.10 0.60 -2.63
N THR A 94 -1.20 0.18 -2.01
CA THR A 94 -2.49 0.89 -2.03
C THR A 94 -2.36 2.30 -1.46
N GLU A 95 -1.73 2.46 -0.30
CA GLU A 95 -1.51 3.78 0.32
C GLU A 95 -0.64 4.67 -0.59
N THR A 96 0.35 4.09 -1.27
CA THR A 96 1.15 4.84 -2.25
C THR A 96 0.32 5.31 -3.43
N MET A 97 -0.53 4.47 -3.98
CA MET A 97 -1.42 4.86 -5.07
C MET A 97 -2.40 5.94 -4.61
N ARG A 98 -2.98 5.83 -3.41
CA ARG A 98 -3.92 6.82 -2.87
C ARG A 98 -3.31 8.22 -2.67
N VAL A 99 -2.00 8.29 -2.40
CA VAL A 99 -1.29 9.57 -2.21
C VAL A 99 -0.69 10.11 -3.52
N ALA A 100 0.07 9.27 -4.23
CA ALA A 100 0.88 9.70 -5.38
C ALA A 100 0.22 9.44 -6.75
N GLY A 101 -0.85 8.65 -6.79
CA GLY A 101 -1.64 8.39 -7.98
C GLY A 101 -0.80 7.96 -9.19
N SER A 102 -0.93 8.70 -10.29
CA SER A 102 -0.23 8.41 -11.54
C SER A 102 1.30 8.39 -11.42
N GLU A 103 1.87 9.16 -10.49
CA GLU A 103 3.33 9.24 -10.31
C GLU A 103 3.92 7.92 -9.79
N ALA A 104 3.16 7.17 -8.99
CA ALA A 104 3.58 5.88 -8.46
C ALA A 104 3.13 4.69 -9.30
N ARG A 105 2.34 4.90 -10.36
CA ARG A 105 1.66 3.82 -11.09
C ARG A 105 2.63 2.79 -11.69
N LEU A 106 3.74 3.24 -12.28
CA LEU A 106 4.73 2.33 -12.87
C LEU A 106 5.35 1.42 -11.82
N TRP A 107 5.72 1.99 -10.67
CA TRP A 107 6.24 1.24 -9.54
C TRP A 107 5.18 0.27 -8.97
N ALA A 108 3.96 0.76 -8.73
CA ALA A 108 2.88 -0.04 -8.17
C ALA A 108 2.55 -1.23 -9.08
N LYS A 109 2.52 -1.03 -10.41
CA LYS A 109 2.33 -2.11 -11.37
C LYS A 109 3.42 -3.18 -11.21
N ALA A 110 4.69 -2.77 -11.18
CA ALA A 110 5.81 -3.69 -11.05
C ALA A 110 5.78 -4.49 -9.73
N GLU A 111 5.33 -3.89 -8.63
CA GLU A 111 5.18 -4.60 -7.36
C GLU A 111 3.95 -5.51 -7.33
N LEU A 112 2.81 -5.05 -7.83
CA LEU A 112 1.59 -5.86 -7.87
C LEU A 112 1.76 -7.09 -8.78
N ASP A 113 2.47 -6.96 -9.89
CA ASP A 113 2.79 -8.09 -10.79
C ASP A 113 3.56 -9.21 -10.05
N LYS A 114 4.38 -8.88 -9.04
CA LYS A 114 5.11 -9.88 -8.24
C LYS A 114 4.22 -10.62 -7.25
N ILE A 115 3.13 -9.99 -6.82
CA ILE A 115 2.26 -10.47 -5.72
C ILE A 115 1.03 -11.21 -6.26
N LEU A 116 0.43 -10.66 -7.32
CA LEU A 116 -0.85 -11.10 -7.86
C LEU A 116 -0.67 -12.03 -9.06
N THR A 117 0.34 -11.82 -9.90
CA THR A 117 0.50 -12.67 -11.10
C THR A 117 0.99 -14.07 -10.71
N PRO A 118 0.30 -15.14 -11.15
CA PRO A 118 0.77 -16.50 -10.93
C PRO A 118 2.14 -16.68 -11.58
N LYS A 119 3.10 -17.29 -10.86
CA LYS A 119 4.35 -17.72 -11.49
C LYS A 119 4.03 -18.87 -12.45
N PRO A 120 4.56 -18.88 -13.68
CA PRO A 120 4.47 -20.05 -14.53
C PRO A 120 5.11 -21.24 -13.79
N ILE A 121 4.48 -22.41 -13.92
CA ILE A 121 4.97 -23.69 -13.40
C ILE A 121 6.24 -24.08 -14.15
#